data_AF-A0A821Y693-F1
#
_entry.id   AF-A0A821Y693-F1
#
_cell.length_a   1.000
_cell.length_b   1.000
_cell.length_c   1.000
_cell.angle_alpha   90.00
_cell.angle_beta   90.00
_cell.angle_gamma   90.00
#
_symmetry.space_group_name_H-M   'P 1'
#
loop_
_entity.id
_entity.type
_entity.pdbx_description
1 polymer ?
#
loop_
_entity_poly.entity_id
_entity_poly.type
_entity_poly.pdbx_seq_one_letter_code
_entity_poly.pdbx_strand_id
1 'polypeptide(L)'
;MITSDFEPALIKTVANEFPNTRHIGCNFHFVNAIYRQIQHLGLVTDYRNDECVRSSARKLMALALVPIDKLELAFQKVARESPRSLKPLIDYFNRYWMTKVKWTLWNVSNVELRTNNIVEG
;
A
#
# COMPACT_ATOMS: atom_id res chain seq x y z
N MET A 1 -4.68 -5.41 18.93
CA MET A 1 -4.31 -4.98 17.56
C MET A 1 -5.42 -4.05 17.07
N ILE A 2 -5.16 -2.76 16.88
CA ILE A 2 -6.18 -1.82 16.41
C ILE A 2 -6.18 -1.88 14.88
N THR A 3 -7.27 -2.40 14.32
CA THR A 3 -7.55 -2.41 12.87
C THR A 3 -8.11 -1.04 12.48
N SER A 4 -7.28 -0.18 11.90
CA SER A 4 -7.71 1.10 11.33
C SER A 4 -7.60 1.10 9.82
N ASP A 5 -8.66 1.58 9.16
CA ASP A 5 -8.62 2.04 7.79
C ASP A 5 -7.68 3.24 7.68
N PHE A 6 -6.91 3.35 6.59
CA PHE A 6 -5.89 4.39 6.36
C PHE A 6 -6.50 5.79 6.07
N GLU A 7 -7.60 6.13 6.73
CA GLU A 7 -8.20 7.45 6.66
C GLU A 7 -7.35 8.46 7.47
N PRO A 8 -7.03 9.64 6.92
CA PRO A 8 -6.22 10.65 7.59
C PRO A 8 -6.76 11.07 8.97
N ALA A 9 -8.09 11.12 9.12
CA ALA A 9 -8.74 11.44 10.38
C ALA A 9 -8.50 10.35 11.45
N LEU A 10 -8.60 9.08 11.05
CA LEU A 10 -8.41 7.93 11.93
C LEU A 10 -6.94 7.79 12.35
N ILE A 11 -6.00 7.95 11.41
CA ILE A 11 -4.55 7.93 11.71
C ILE A 11 -4.19 9.00 12.75
N LYS A 12 -4.78 10.20 12.62
CA LYS A 12 -4.52 11.32 13.54
C LYS A 12 -5.12 11.08 14.93
N THR A 13 -6.34 10.55 15.01
CA THR A 13 -7.01 10.26 16.28
C THR A 13 -6.27 9.16 17.04
N VAL A 14 -5.92 8.05 16.40
CA VAL A 14 -5.27 6.94 17.12
C VAL A 14 -3.82 7.27 17.52
N ALA A 15 -3.12 8.12 16.74
CA ALA A 15 -1.80 8.63 17.13
C ALA A 15 -1.84 9.54 18.37
N ASN A 16 -2.95 10.25 18.60
CA ASN A 16 -3.13 11.10 19.78
C ASN A 16 -3.53 10.29 21.02
N GLU A 17 -4.37 9.28 20.87
CA GLU A 17 -4.89 8.46 21.97
C GLU A 17 -3.89 7.39 22.44
N PHE A 18 -3.01 6.89 21.54
CA PHE A 18 -2.04 5.84 21.85
C PHE A 18 -0.62 6.18 21.38
N PRO A 19 0.02 7.20 21.97
CA PRO A 19 1.32 7.73 21.52
C PRO A 19 2.47 6.70 21.58
N ASN A 20 2.31 5.62 22.36
CA ASN A 20 3.32 4.57 22.54
C ASN A 20 3.03 3.25 21.79
N THR A 21 1.96 3.18 20.99
CA THR A 21 1.61 1.95 20.24
C THR A 21 2.16 2.04 18.81
N ARG A 22 2.96 1.04 18.40
CA ARG A 22 3.50 0.96 17.02
C ARG A 22 2.34 0.69 16.05
N HIS A 23 1.82 1.75 15.44
CA HIS A 23 0.86 1.67 14.34
C HIS A 23 1.53 1.09 13.09
N ILE A 24 1.53 -0.22 12.98
CA ILE A 24 1.82 -0.90 11.71
C ILE A 24 0.49 -0.97 10.97
N GLY A 25 0.35 -0.16 9.94
CA GLY A 25 -0.79 -0.27 9.05
C GLY A 25 -0.85 -1.68 8.48
N CYS A 26 -1.96 -2.38 8.68
CA CYS A 26 -2.10 -3.76 8.22
C CYS A 26 -1.96 -3.80 6.70
N ASN A 27 -1.09 -4.69 6.18
CA ASN A 27 -0.89 -4.87 4.75
C ASN A 27 -2.22 -5.10 4.00
N PHE A 28 -3.19 -5.75 4.65
CA PHE A 28 -4.54 -5.92 4.12
C PHE A 28 -5.23 -4.58 3.79
N HIS A 29 -5.25 -3.62 4.71
CA HIS A 29 -5.89 -2.31 4.47
C HIS A 29 -5.13 -1.49 3.42
N PHE A 30 -3.80 -1.69 3.31
CA PHE A 30 -2.97 -0.98 2.33
C PHE A 30 -3.30 -1.47 0.92
N VAL A 31 -3.31 -2.80 0.75
CA VAL A 31 -3.74 -3.46 -0.49
C VAL A 31 -5.18 -3.05 -0.85
N ASN A 32 -6.09 -3.04 0.13
CA ASN A 32 -7.47 -2.65 -0.08
C ASN A 32 -7.59 -1.17 -0.51
N ALA A 33 -6.81 -0.26 0.08
CA ALA A 33 -6.80 1.14 -0.30
C ALA A 33 -6.36 1.34 -1.76
N ILE A 34 -5.34 0.61 -2.23
CA ILE A 34 -4.92 0.62 -3.64
C ILE A 34 -6.03 0.04 -4.53
N TYR A 35 -6.67 -1.05 -4.12
CA TYR A 35 -7.76 -1.64 -4.90
C TYR A 35 -8.98 -0.72 -5.00
N ARG A 36 -9.35 -0.04 -3.92
CA ARG A 36 -10.38 1.02 -3.94
C ARG A 36 -10.01 2.14 -4.90
N GLN A 37 -8.73 2.53 -4.93
CA GLN A 37 -8.28 3.52 -5.91
C GLN A 37 -8.39 3.02 -7.35
N ILE A 38 -8.10 1.74 -7.62
CA ILE A 38 -8.33 1.12 -8.94
C ILE A 38 -9.81 1.22 -9.32
N GLN A 39 -10.73 0.98 -8.38
CA GLN A 39 -12.17 1.15 -8.58
C GLN A 39 -12.53 2.61 -8.89
N HIS A 40 -12.06 3.56 -8.09
CA HIS A 40 -12.34 4.99 -8.28
C HIS A 40 -11.80 5.55 -9.60
N LEU A 41 -10.68 5.00 -10.11
CA LEU A 41 -10.10 5.39 -11.39
C LEU A 41 -10.77 4.72 -12.59
N GLY A 42 -11.79 3.86 -12.38
CA GLY A 42 -12.44 3.12 -13.45
C GLY A 42 -11.59 2.00 -14.07
N LEU A 43 -10.47 1.62 -13.42
CA LEU A 43 -9.49 0.67 -13.94
C LEU A 43 -9.86 -0.80 -13.66
N VAL A 44 -11.07 -1.08 -13.16
CA VAL A 44 -11.47 -2.45 -12.76
C VAL A 44 -11.47 -3.42 -13.93
N THR A 45 -11.96 -2.99 -15.09
CA THR A 45 -12.01 -3.82 -16.31
C THR A 45 -10.59 -4.15 -16.78
N ASP A 46 -9.72 -3.14 -16.85
CA ASP A 46 -8.32 -3.31 -17.23
C ASP A 46 -7.59 -4.21 -16.23
N TYR A 47 -7.78 -4.00 -14.93
CA TYR A 47 -7.21 -4.86 -13.90
C TYR A 47 -7.65 -6.33 -14.02
N ARG A 48 -8.90 -6.57 -14.43
CA ARG A 48 -9.45 -7.92 -14.61
C ARG A 48 -8.97 -8.57 -15.90
N ASN A 49 -8.84 -7.83 -16.99
CA ASN A 49 -8.67 -8.41 -18.32
C ASN A 49 -7.25 -8.24 -18.89
N ASP A 50 -6.45 -7.31 -18.39
CA ASP A 50 -5.07 -7.05 -18.82
C ASP A 50 -4.07 -7.52 -17.76
N GLU A 51 -3.26 -8.51 -18.12
CA GLU A 51 -2.26 -9.10 -17.23
C GLU A 51 -1.14 -8.10 -16.86
N CYS A 52 -0.72 -7.25 -17.79
CA CYS A 52 0.31 -6.24 -17.54
C CYS A 52 -0.20 -5.21 -16.52
N VAL A 53 -1.45 -4.74 -16.68
CA VAL A 53 -2.09 -3.83 -15.71
C VAL A 53 -2.20 -4.49 -14.34
N ARG A 54 -2.70 -5.73 -14.28
CA ARG A 54 -2.87 -6.47 -13.03
C ARG A 54 -1.54 -6.72 -12.32
N SER A 55 -0.52 -7.13 -13.08
CA SER A 55 0.83 -7.40 -12.58
C SER A 55 1.47 -6.13 -12.03
N SER A 56 1.41 -5.01 -12.76
CA SER A 56 1.94 -3.73 -12.28
C SER A 56 1.22 -3.20 -11.05
N ALA A 57 -0.12 -3.30 -11.00
CA ALA A 57 -0.89 -2.94 -9.81
C ALA A 57 -0.51 -3.79 -8.59
N ARG A 58 -0.31 -5.10 -8.78
CA ARG A 58 0.18 -6.01 -7.73
C ARG A 58 1.61 -5.69 -7.30
N LYS A 59 2.49 -5.28 -8.22
CA LYS A 59 3.84 -4.81 -7.89
C LYS A 59 3.79 -3.55 -7.01
N LEU A 60 2.88 -2.61 -7.28
CA LEU A 60 2.66 -1.44 -6.40
C LEU A 60 2.21 -1.87 -4.99
N MET A 61 1.30 -2.83 -4.90
CA MET A 61 0.88 -3.42 -3.62
C MET A 61 2.04 -4.14 -2.89
N ALA A 62 2.94 -4.78 -3.63
CA ALA A 62 4.10 -5.47 -3.07
C ALA A 62 5.20 -4.52 -2.58
N LEU A 63 5.15 -3.21 -2.91
CA LEU A 63 6.12 -2.23 -2.41
C LEU A 63 6.12 -2.12 -0.88
N ALA A 64 5.02 -2.48 -0.21
CA ALA A 64 4.98 -2.56 1.25
C ALA A 64 5.98 -3.59 1.82
N LEU A 65 6.46 -4.55 1.02
CA LEU A 65 7.40 -5.59 1.44
C LEU A 65 8.85 -5.26 1.07
N VAL A 66 9.07 -4.20 0.29
CA VAL A 66 10.41 -3.83 -0.17
C VAL A 66 11.15 -3.12 0.96
N PRO A 67 12.43 -3.49 1.24
CA PRO A 67 13.26 -2.76 2.20
C PRO A 67 13.22 -1.25 1.96
N ILE A 68 13.02 -0.47 3.01
CA ILE A 68 12.82 0.98 2.94
C ILE A 68 13.94 1.68 2.16
N ASP A 69 15.18 1.24 2.30
CA ASP A 69 16.36 1.74 1.58
C ASP A 69 16.30 1.53 0.05
N LYS A 70 15.49 0.57 -0.41
CA LYS A 70 15.29 0.22 -1.83
C LYS A 70 13.93 0.65 -2.36
N LEU A 71 13.07 1.22 -1.52
CA LEU A 71 11.66 1.50 -1.84
C LEU A 71 11.51 2.47 -3.02
N GLU A 72 12.26 3.56 -3.00
CA GLU A 72 12.25 4.57 -4.06
C GLU A 72 12.66 3.98 -5.42
N LEU A 73 13.76 3.21 -5.44
CA LEU A 73 14.24 2.55 -6.64
C LEU A 73 13.24 1.52 -7.17
N ALA A 74 12.64 0.72 -6.28
CA ALA A 74 11.63 -0.26 -6.64
C ALA A 74 10.38 0.42 -7.22
N PHE A 75 9.91 1.50 -6.59
CA PHE A 75 8.79 2.28 -7.10
C PHE A 75 9.06 2.83 -8.51
N GLN A 76 10.23 3.46 -8.72
CA GLN A 76 10.61 3.99 -10.03
C GLN A 76 10.68 2.90 -11.11
N LYS A 77 11.16 1.71 -10.77
CA LYS A 77 11.17 0.55 -11.68
C LYS A 77 9.76 0.14 -12.07
N VAL A 78 8.86 -0.02 -11.08
CA VAL A 78 7.45 -0.36 -11.34
C VAL A 78 6.79 0.72 -12.19
N ALA A 79 7.01 1.99 -11.88
CA ALA A 79 6.44 3.11 -12.64
C ALA A 79 6.89 3.12 -14.11
N ARG A 80 8.16 2.82 -14.38
CA ARG A 80 8.73 2.77 -15.73
C ARG A 80 8.24 1.58 -16.56
N GLU A 81 8.10 0.41 -15.92
CA GLU A 81 7.70 -0.83 -16.59
C GLU A 81 6.18 -0.96 -16.76
N SER A 82 5.40 -0.08 -16.15
CA SER A 82 3.95 -0.18 -16.16
C SER A 82 3.32 0.33 -17.45
N PRO A 83 2.18 -0.26 -17.86
CA PRO A 83 1.45 0.20 -19.03
C PRO A 83 0.94 1.63 -18.82
N ARG A 84 0.83 2.40 -19.92
CA ARG A 84 0.39 3.81 -19.89
C ARG A 84 -1.02 3.97 -19.28
N SER A 85 -1.90 2.99 -19.46
CA SER A 85 -3.24 2.96 -18.86
C SER A 85 -3.22 3.02 -17.33
N LEU A 86 -2.15 2.53 -16.69
CA LEU A 86 -2.01 2.53 -15.23
C LEU A 86 -1.42 3.84 -14.68
N LYS A 87 -1.03 4.78 -15.54
CA LYS A 87 -0.44 6.06 -15.14
C LYS A 87 -1.25 6.81 -14.06
N PRO A 88 -2.60 6.89 -14.11
CA PRO A 88 -3.37 7.56 -13.07
C PRO A 88 -3.17 6.95 -11.68
N LEU A 89 -3.03 5.62 -11.59
CA LEU A 89 -2.77 4.93 -10.33
C LEU A 89 -1.35 5.18 -9.84
N ILE A 90 -0.36 5.17 -10.73
CA ILE A 90 1.04 5.48 -10.40
C ILE A 90 1.17 6.91 -9.88
N ASP A 91 0.53 7.87 -10.54
CA ASP A 91 0.57 9.28 -10.14
C ASP A 91 -0.12 9.49 -8.79
N TYR A 92 -1.20 8.75 -8.51
CA TYR A 92 -1.81 8.71 -7.17
C TYR A 92 -0.85 8.11 -6.14
N PHE A 93 -0.25 6.96 -6.45
CA PHE A 93 0.63 6.26 -5.53
C PHE A 93 1.83 7.12 -5.14
N ASN A 94 2.44 7.79 -6.11
CA ASN A 94 3.52 8.73 -5.86
C ASN A 94 3.07 9.87 -4.93
N ARG A 95 2.01 10.59 -5.33
CA ARG A 95 1.54 11.79 -4.61
C ARG A 95 1.05 11.50 -3.19
N TYR A 96 0.52 10.31 -2.93
CA TYR A 96 -0.03 9.97 -1.63
C TYR A 96 0.92 9.10 -0.81
N TRP A 97 1.24 7.88 -1.28
CA TRP A 97 1.99 6.89 -0.51
C TRP A 97 3.49 7.17 -0.47
N MET A 98 4.08 7.66 -1.57
CA MET A 98 5.51 8.01 -1.60
C MET A 98 5.80 9.39 -1.00
N THR A 99 4.90 10.37 -1.16
CA THR A 99 5.16 11.76 -0.72
C THR A 99 4.48 12.16 0.60
N LYS A 100 3.21 11.80 0.82
CA LYS A 100 2.42 12.33 1.96
C LYS A 100 2.40 11.41 3.17
N VAL A 101 2.28 10.10 2.96
CA VAL A 101 2.21 9.12 4.04
C VAL A 101 3.63 8.68 4.42
N LYS A 102 3.96 8.70 5.72
CA LYS A 102 5.24 8.17 6.21
C LYS A 102 5.38 6.70 5.82
N TRP A 103 6.48 6.34 5.17
CA TRP A 103 6.70 4.98 4.64
C TRP A 103 6.61 3.91 5.73
N THR A 104 7.06 4.21 6.95
CA THR A 104 7.00 3.30 8.11
C THR A 104 5.58 2.92 8.56
N LEU A 105 4.54 3.62 8.10
CA LEU A 105 3.15 3.33 8.46
C LEU A 105 2.52 2.24 7.57
N TRP A 106 3.00 2.09 6.34
CA TRP A 106 2.41 1.15 5.38
C TRP A 106 3.41 0.12 4.85
N ASN A 107 4.70 0.40 4.95
CA ASN A 107 5.75 -0.55 4.64
C ASN A 107 6.01 -1.47 5.85
N VAL A 108 5.89 -2.76 5.62
CA VAL A 108 6.03 -3.82 6.61
C VAL A 108 7.31 -4.65 6.41
N SER A 109 8.25 -4.20 5.56
CA SER A 109 9.51 -4.93 5.28
C SER A 109 10.35 -5.18 6.53
N ASN A 110 10.26 -4.26 7.50
CA ASN A 110 11.01 -4.30 8.76
C ASN A 110 10.18 -4.86 9.93
N VAL A 111 9.03 -5.46 9.63
CA VAL A 111 8.18 -6.09 10.64
C VAL A 111 8.49 -7.57 10.62
N GLU A 112 9.35 -8.03 11.54
CA GLU A 112 9.59 -9.46 11.81
C GLU A 112 8.39 -10.16 12.48
N LEU A 113 7.15 -9.86 12.05
CA LEU A 113 6.03 -10.76 12.33
C LEU A 113 6.02 -11.78 11.20
N ARG A 114 6.90 -12.78 11.36
CA ARG A 114 6.64 -14.11 10.81
C ARG A 114 5.18 -14.40 11.10
N THR A 115 4.45 -14.81 10.08
CA THR A 115 3.15 -15.47 10.17
C THR A 115 3.20 -16.56 11.23
N ASN A 116 2.91 -16.22 12.48
CA ASN A 116 2.47 -17.17 13.46
C ASN A 116 0.98 -17.32 13.20
N ASN A 117 0.66 -18.33 12.36
CA ASN A 117 -0.56 -19.11 12.50
C ASN A 117 -0.73 -19.43 14.00
N ILE A 118 -1.43 -18.57 14.73
CA ILE A 118 -1.90 -18.85 16.08
C ILE A 118 -3.38 -18.46 16.08
N VAL A 119 -4.17 -19.48 15.73
CA VAL A 119 -5.53 -19.73 16.18
C VAL A 119 -6.54 -18.62 15.87
N GLU A 120 -7.12 -18.68 14.67
CA GLU A 120 -8.56 -18.42 14.53
C GLU A 120 -9.29 -19.73 14.89
N GLY A 121 -9.64 -19.84 16.17
CA GLY A 121 -10.70 -20.72 16.65
C GLY A 121 -11.97 -19.89 16.85
#